data_AF-A0A2V8RF92-F1
#
_entry.id   AF-A0A2V8RF92-F1
#
_cell.length_a   1.000
_cell.length_b   1.000
_cell.length_c   1.000
_cell.angle_alpha   90.00
_cell.angle_beta   90.00
_cell.angle_gamma   90.00
#
_symmetry.space_group_name_H-M   'P 1'
#
loop_
_entity.id
_entity.type
_entity.pdbx_description
1 polymer ?
#
loop_
_entity_poly.entity_id
_entity_poly.type
_entity_poly.pdbx_seq_one_letter_code
_entity_poly.pdbx_strand_id
1 'polypeptide(L)'
;MSNILIVDDELSMRQFLTHLFQHDGHTVRVAENGRAAMALLRDQSADVVISDVKMPDMGGIDLLRAARELRPDLEFIMMTAFANVDTAREAFLLGAFDFIQKPFDNDLLKEILARALAKISLLKEKQALLDENQALIKGQRARGKLSNIIGQSERMQAVFQMIETVAEVQSTVLIMGESGTG
;
A
#
# COMPACT_ATOMS: atom_id res chain seq x y z
N MET A 1 5.50 -11.32 -10.84
CA MET A 1 6.90 -10.83 -10.80
C MET A 1 6.91 -9.56 -9.98
N SER A 2 7.75 -9.48 -8.96
CA SER A 2 7.83 -8.34 -8.02
C SER A 2 9.24 -7.76 -8.03
N ASN A 3 9.37 -6.48 -7.72
CA ASN A 3 10.65 -5.76 -7.70
C ASN A 3 11.21 -5.74 -6.28
N ILE A 4 12.30 -6.45 -6.06
CA ILE A 4 12.98 -6.56 -4.76
C ILE A 4 14.28 -5.76 -4.81
N LEU A 5 14.51 -4.92 -3.81
CA LEU A 5 15.79 -4.24 -3.60
C LEU A 5 16.51 -4.87 -2.42
N ILE A 6 17.68 -5.45 -2.65
CA ILE A 6 18.56 -5.98 -1.61
C ILE A 6 19.62 -4.93 -1.27
N VAL A 7 19.81 -4.66 0.01
CA VAL A 7 20.79 -3.68 0.50
C VAL A 7 21.67 -4.35 1.54
N ASP A 8 22.92 -4.58 1.18
CA ASP A 8 23.89 -5.29 2.03
C ASP A 8 25.31 -4.92 1.57
N ASP A 9 26.21 -4.65 2.50
CA ASP A 9 27.60 -4.28 2.19
C ASP A 9 28.42 -5.48 1.73
N GLU A 10 28.04 -6.70 2.12
CA GLU A 10 28.70 -7.92 1.68
C GLU A 10 28.27 -8.32 0.26
N LEU A 11 29.24 -8.33 -0.67
CA LEU A 11 29.00 -8.75 -2.06
C LEU A 11 28.47 -10.19 -2.14
N SER A 12 29.01 -11.10 -1.33
CA SER A 12 28.58 -12.49 -1.24
C SER A 12 27.10 -12.62 -0.88
N MET A 13 26.64 -11.83 0.10
CA MET A 13 25.24 -11.84 0.53
C MET A 13 24.31 -11.30 -0.56
N ARG A 14 24.69 -10.18 -1.20
CA ARG A 14 23.94 -9.63 -2.35
C ARG A 14 23.81 -10.64 -3.48
N GLN A 15 24.91 -11.31 -3.83
CA GLN A 15 24.90 -12.34 -4.88
C GLN A 15 24.02 -13.53 -4.49
N PHE A 16 24.17 -14.04 -3.27
CA PHE A 16 23.36 -15.15 -2.77
C PHE A 16 21.86 -14.86 -2.84
N LEU A 17 21.42 -13.75 -2.25
CA LEU A 17 20.02 -13.34 -2.24
C LEU A 17 19.49 -13.03 -3.65
N THR A 18 20.34 -12.49 -4.52
CA THR A 18 19.98 -12.28 -5.93
C THR A 18 19.66 -13.60 -6.62
N HIS A 19 20.52 -14.61 -6.49
CA HIS A 19 20.25 -15.93 -7.07
C HIS A 19 19.00 -16.57 -6.45
N LEU A 20 18.83 -16.45 -5.13
CA LEU A 20 17.69 -17.01 -4.41
C LEU A 20 16.35 -16.49 -4.95
N PHE A 21 16.21 -15.18 -5.12
CA PHE A 21 14.94 -14.57 -5.53
C PHE A 21 14.75 -14.49 -7.05
N GLN A 22 15.82 -14.44 -7.84
CA GLN A 22 15.70 -14.56 -9.29
C GLN A 22 15.24 -15.96 -9.70
N HIS A 23 15.70 -17.00 -9.01
CA HIS A 23 15.21 -18.38 -9.21
C HIS A 23 13.70 -18.49 -8.95
N ASP A 24 13.16 -17.70 -8.03
CA ASP A 24 11.74 -17.63 -7.72
C ASP A 24 10.96 -16.67 -8.66
N GLY A 25 11.61 -16.13 -9.70
CA GLY A 25 10.98 -15.31 -10.74
C GLY A 25 10.79 -13.84 -10.38
N HIS A 26 11.51 -13.32 -9.37
CA HIS A 26 11.50 -11.91 -9.01
C HIS A 26 12.55 -11.10 -9.77
N THR A 27 12.27 -9.81 -9.97
CA THR A 27 13.28 -8.86 -10.46
C THR A 27 14.03 -8.31 -9.26
N VAL A 28 15.34 -8.56 -9.21
CA VAL A 28 16.18 -8.18 -8.09
C VAL A 28 17.13 -7.05 -8.49
N ARG A 29 17.19 -6.03 -7.65
CA ARG A 29 18.18 -4.95 -7.71
C ARG A 29 18.98 -4.96 -6.42
N VAL A 30 20.23 -4.51 -6.48
CA VAL A 30 21.14 -4.55 -5.34
C VAL A 30 21.79 -3.18 -5.09
N ALA A 31 22.02 -2.86 -3.82
CA ALA A 31 22.78 -1.71 -3.36
C ALA A 31 23.75 -2.11 -2.25
N GLU A 32 24.92 -1.49 -2.22
CA GLU A 32 25.97 -1.81 -1.25
C GLU A 32 25.90 -1.03 0.06
N ASN A 33 25.02 -0.02 0.13
CA ASN A 33 24.77 0.79 1.33
C ASN A 33 23.43 1.53 1.21
N GLY A 34 22.98 2.15 2.30
CA GLY A 34 21.73 2.90 2.33
C GLY A 34 21.68 4.09 1.36
N ARG A 35 22.82 4.74 1.06
CA ARG A 35 22.86 5.88 0.14
C ARG A 35 22.59 5.44 -1.30
N ALA A 36 23.24 4.37 -1.76
CA ALA A 36 23.01 3.77 -3.06
C ALA A 36 21.57 3.25 -3.17
N ALA A 37 21.04 2.64 -2.10
CA ALA A 37 19.65 2.20 -2.05
C ALA A 37 18.66 3.37 -2.21
N MET A 38 18.88 4.48 -1.51
CA MET A 38 18.03 5.67 -1.63
C MET A 38 18.06 6.28 -3.03
N ALA A 39 19.21 6.26 -3.71
CA ALA A 39 19.30 6.70 -5.10
C ALA A 39 18.45 5.82 -6.03
N LEU A 40 18.52 4.49 -5.87
CA LEU A 40 17.72 3.54 -6.64
C LEU A 40 16.21 3.63 -6.34
N LEU A 41 15.83 3.94 -5.10
CA LEU A 41 14.42 4.12 -4.70
C LEU A 41 13.80 5.41 -5.24
N ARG A 42 14.62 6.43 -5.55
CA ARG A 42 14.15 7.68 -6.19
C ARG A 42 13.90 7.51 -7.68
N ASP A 43 14.76 6.74 -8.36
CA ASP A 43 14.67 6.55 -9.80
C ASP A 43 13.62 5.49 -10.20
N GLN A 44 13.47 4.44 -9.38
CA GLN A 44 12.73 3.24 -9.77
C GLN A 44 11.92 2.65 -8.62
N SER A 45 10.74 2.10 -8.93
CA SER A 45 9.87 1.47 -7.94
C SER A 45 10.43 0.14 -7.42
N ALA A 46 10.35 -0.05 -6.11
CA ALA A 46 10.50 -1.34 -5.44
C ALA A 46 9.17 -1.68 -4.74
N ASP A 47 8.85 -2.97 -4.65
CA ASP A 47 7.75 -3.47 -3.83
C ASP A 47 8.26 -3.78 -2.41
N VAL A 48 9.42 -4.44 -2.31
CA VAL A 48 10.02 -4.85 -1.04
C VAL A 48 11.50 -4.48 -1.01
N VAL A 49 11.96 -3.96 0.12
CA VAL A 49 13.39 -3.75 0.41
C VAL A 49 13.82 -4.74 1.49
N ILE A 50 14.88 -5.48 1.22
CA ILE A 50 15.53 -6.38 2.17
C ILE A 50 16.89 -5.76 2.50
N SER A 51 17.08 -5.29 3.73
CA SER A 51 18.27 -4.50 4.12
C SER A 51 18.98 -5.10 5.31
N ASP A 52 20.32 -5.13 5.30
CA ASP A 52 21.08 -5.27 6.55
C ASP A 52 20.82 -4.05 7.44
N VAL A 53 20.74 -4.27 8.75
CA VAL A 53 20.66 -3.24 9.78
C VAL A 53 21.99 -2.49 9.89
N LYS A 54 23.12 -3.20 9.87
CA LYS A 54 24.45 -2.60 10.01
C LYS A 54 25.13 -2.52 8.65
N MET A 55 25.38 -1.32 8.18
CA MET A 55 26.12 -1.03 6.94
C MET A 55 26.95 0.24 7.14
N PRO A 56 28.05 0.41 6.40
CA PRO A 56 28.81 1.65 6.38
C PRO A 56 27.96 2.82 5.85
N ASP A 57 28.34 4.03 6.28
CA ASP A 57 27.69 5.31 5.98
C ASP A 57 26.24 5.43 6.48
N MET A 58 25.30 4.82 5.77
CA MET A 58 23.86 4.86 6.04
C MET A 58 23.37 3.46 6.33
N GLY A 59 23.11 3.19 7.61
CA GLY A 59 22.61 1.90 8.09
C GLY A 59 21.16 1.63 7.67
N GLY A 60 20.72 0.39 7.87
CA GLY A 60 19.39 -0.05 7.45
C GLY A 60 18.24 0.68 8.15
N ILE A 61 18.41 1.07 9.41
CA ILE A 61 17.41 1.83 10.18
C ILE A 61 17.24 3.24 9.63
N ASP A 62 18.34 3.92 9.32
CA ASP A 62 18.30 5.25 8.71
C ASP A 62 17.73 5.17 7.29
N LEU A 63 18.05 4.10 6.54
CA LEU A 63 17.44 3.81 5.24
C LEU A 63 15.92 3.63 5.37
N LEU A 64 15.46 2.82 6.31
CA LEU A 64 14.04 2.63 6.58
C LEU A 64 13.34 3.95 6.87
N ARG A 65 13.91 4.77 7.77
CA ARG A 65 13.36 6.09 8.13
C ARG A 65 13.23 7.00 6.91
N ALA A 66 14.31 7.16 6.13
CA ALA A 66 14.31 8.02 4.95
C ALA A 66 13.40 7.50 3.83
N ALA A 67 13.33 6.18 3.64
CA ALA A 67 12.49 5.58 2.62
C ALA A 67 11.00 5.65 2.99
N ARG A 68 10.63 5.60 4.28
CA ARG A 68 9.25 5.80 4.71
C ARG A 68 8.73 7.19 4.37
N GLU A 69 9.55 8.22 4.55
CA GLU A 69 9.17 9.60 4.19
C GLU A 69 8.92 9.75 2.68
N LEU A 70 9.67 9.03 1.85
CA LEU A 70 9.53 9.07 0.39
C LEU A 70 8.40 8.16 -0.12
N ARG A 71 8.26 6.97 0.47
CA ARG A 71 7.39 5.87 0.00
C ARG A 71 6.76 5.14 1.18
N PRO A 72 5.64 5.64 1.73
CA PRO A 72 4.95 5.00 2.86
C PRO A 72 4.49 3.57 2.61
N ASP A 73 4.22 3.20 1.35
CA ASP A 73 3.62 1.90 0.96
C ASP A 73 4.64 0.80 0.66
N LEU A 74 5.94 1.13 0.65
CA LEU A 74 7.00 0.14 0.39
C LEU A 74 7.04 -0.86 1.58
N GLU A 75 7.45 -2.11 1.43
CA GLU A 75 7.64 -2.98 2.61
C GLU A 75 9.14 -3.15 2.91
N PHE A 76 9.54 -3.12 4.19
CA PHE A 76 10.93 -3.37 4.60
C PHE A 76 11.05 -4.67 5.39
N ILE A 77 11.99 -5.51 4.99
CA ILE A 77 12.44 -6.66 5.76
C ILE A 77 13.87 -6.36 6.20
N MET A 78 14.09 -6.34 7.51
CA MET A 78 15.40 -6.06 8.08
C MET A 78 16.15 -7.36 8.33
N MET A 79 17.44 -7.40 8.01
CA MET A 79 18.34 -8.52 8.32
C MET A 79 19.44 -8.04 9.25
N THR A 80 19.89 -8.84 10.22
CA THR A 80 21.04 -8.46 11.07
C THR A 80 21.79 -9.67 11.58
N ALA A 81 23.11 -9.59 11.72
CA ALA A 81 23.87 -10.54 12.54
C ALA A 81 23.75 -10.25 14.05
N PHE A 82 23.42 -9.02 14.43
CA PHE A 82 23.27 -8.57 15.81
C PHE A 82 21.80 -8.29 16.11
N ALA A 83 21.11 -9.28 16.68
CA ALA A 83 19.76 -9.11 17.21
C ALA A 83 19.83 -8.49 18.61
N ASN A 84 19.89 -7.16 18.69
CA ASN A 84 19.56 -6.45 19.92
C ASN A 84 18.06 -6.10 19.90
N VAL A 85 17.43 -6.23 21.08
CA VAL A 85 15.99 -5.99 21.23
C VAL A 85 15.64 -4.54 20.88
N ASP A 86 16.53 -3.59 21.19
CA ASP A 86 16.28 -2.17 20.96
C ASP A 86 16.20 -1.81 19.47
N THR A 87 17.09 -2.34 18.62
CA THR A 87 17.06 -2.04 17.18
C THR A 87 15.92 -2.78 16.47
N ALA A 88 15.60 -4.00 16.90
CA ALA A 88 14.40 -4.68 16.41
C ALA A 88 13.13 -3.88 16.76
N ARG A 89 13.03 -3.40 18.00
CA ARG A 89 11.94 -2.52 18.45
C ARG A 89 11.87 -1.22 17.65
N GLU A 90 13.01 -0.56 17.41
CA GLU A 90 13.06 0.66 16.60
C GLU A 90 12.59 0.40 15.16
N ALA A 91 13.04 -0.70 14.53
CA ALA A 91 12.60 -1.07 13.19
C ALA A 91 11.08 -1.25 13.11
N PHE A 92 10.47 -1.93 14.07
CA PHE A 92 9.02 -2.09 14.12
C PHE A 92 8.28 -0.76 14.35
N LEU A 93 8.79 0.12 15.21
CA LEU A 93 8.22 1.45 15.43
C LEU A 93 8.26 2.32 14.17
N LEU A 94 9.29 2.14 13.34
CA LEU A 94 9.43 2.81 12.03
C LEU A 94 8.64 2.12 10.90
N GLY A 95 7.93 1.03 11.21
CA GLY A 95 7.07 0.34 10.24
C GLY A 95 7.79 -0.67 9.34
N ALA A 96 8.89 -1.28 9.83
CA ALA A 96 9.40 -2.48 9.19
C ALA A 96 8.32 -3.59 9.18
N PHE A 97 8.24 -4.33 8.08
CA PHE A 97 7.32 -5.45 7.94
C PHE A 97 7.73 -6.61 8.84
N ASP A 98 9.01 -6.98 8.79
CA ASP A 98 9.57 -8.06 9.60
C ASP A 98 11.08 -7.88 9.81
N PHE A 99 11.63 -8.70 10.70
CA PHE A 99 13.02 -8.66 11.13
C PHE A 99 13.61 -10.08 11.21
N ILE A 100 14.74 -10.31 10.55
CA ILE A 100 15.37 -11.61 10.37
C ILE A 100 16.79 -11.59 10.93
N GLN A 101 17.12 -12.56 11.78
CA GLN A 101 18.46 -12.72 12.31
C GLN A 101 19.31 -13.60 11.39
N LYS A 102 20.53 -13.16 11.06
CA LYS A 102 21.58 -13.93 10.39
C LYS A 102 22.31 -14.82 11.42
N PRO A 103 22.62 -16.10 11.09
CA PRO A 103 22.23 -16.82 9.89
C PRO A 103 20.74 -17.19 9.91
N PHE A 104 20.09 -17.13 8.76
CA PHE A 104 18.66 -17.41 8.60
C PHE A 104 18.40 -18.65 7.75
N ASP A 105 17.20 -19.19 7.89
CA ASP A 105 16.68 -20.23 7.01
C ASP A 105 16.12 -19.60 5.72
N ASN A 106 16.40 -20.22 4.56
CA ASN A 106 15.97 -19.70 3.26
C ASN A 106 14.45 -19.77 3.08
N ASP A 107 13.82 -20.82 3.59
CA ASP A 107 12.37 -20.99 3.50
C ASP A 107 11.67 -19.96 4.39
N LEU A 108 12.22 -19.65 5.56
CA LEU A 108 11.73 -18.57 6.42
C LEU A 108 11.78 -17.21 5.71
N LEU A 109 12.91 -16.87 5.06
CA LEU A 109 13.04 -15.62 4.34
C LEU A 109 12.05 -15.53 3.17
N LYS A 110 11.86 -16.62 2.42
CA LYS A 110 10.87 -16.71 1.33
C LYS A 110 9.44 -16.56 1.85
N GLU A 111 9.12 -17.16 2.99
CA GLU A 111 7.80 -17.03 3.61
C GLU A 111 7.51 -15.57 4.01
N ILE A 112 8.48 -14.90 4.65
CA ILE A 112 8.34 -13.50 5.04
C ILE A 112 8.16 -12.61 3.81
N LEU A 113 8.96 -12.82 2.76
CA LEU A 113 8.80 -12.11 1.49
C LEU A 113 7.42 -12.35 0.87
N ALA A 114 6.94 -13.60 0.83
CA ALA A 114 5.64 -13.94 0.29
C ALA A 114 4.51 -13.23 1.06
N ARG A 115 4.59 -13.17 2.39
CA ARG A 115 3.64 -12.44 3.23
C ARG A 115 3.66 -10.93 2.97
N ALA A 116 4.85 -10.34 2.79
CA ALA A 116 4.98 -8.92 2.44
C ALA A 116 4.33 -8.62 1.07
N LEU A 117 4.61 -9.45 0.06
CA LEU A 117 4.02 -9.30 -1.28
C LEU A 117 2.51 -9.52 -1.30
N ALA A 118 1.99 -10.45 -0.50
CA ALA A 118 0.55 -10.66 -0.34
C ALA A 118 -0.13 -9.42 0.25
N LYS A 119 0.48 -8.81 1.28
CA LYS A 119 -0.01 -7.55 1.88
C LYS A 119 -0.06 -6.42 0.85
N ILE A 120 1.01 -6.24 0.06
CA ILE A 120 1.05 -5.23 -1.01
C ILE A 120 -0.06 -5.47 -2.04
N SER A 121 -0.28 -6.73 -2.43
CA SER A 121 -1.29 -7.09 -3.43
C SER A 121 -2.70 -6.78 -2.92
N LEU A 122 -2.98 -7.12 -1.66
CA LEU A 122 -4.25 -6.82 -0.99
C LEU A 122 -4.51 -5.32 -0.88
N LEU A 123 -3.49 -4.52 -0.56
CA LEU A 123 -3.62 -3.06 -0.49
C LEU A 123 -3.90 -2.44 -1.86
N LYS A 124 -3.24 -2.93 -2.92
CA LYS A 124 -3.50 -2.50 -4.30
C LYS A 124 -4.93 -2.83 -4.73
N GLU A 125 -5.41 -4.03 -4.43
CA GLU A 125 -6.79 -4.46 -4.73
C GLU A 125 -7.82 -3.62 -3.98
N LYS A 126 -7.61 -3.41 -2.67
CA LYS A 126 -8.47 -2.55 -1.85
C LYS A 126 -8.55 -1.14 -2.45
N GLN A 127 -7.43 -0.56 -2.87
CA GLN A 127 -7.42 0.78 -3.45
C GLN A 127 -8.20 0.83 -4.77
N ALA A 128 -8.01 -0.17 -5.65
CA ALA A 128 -8.74 -0.26 -6.91
C ALA A 128 -10.27 -0.35 -6.68
N LEU A 129 -10.71 -1.15 -5.71
CA LEU A 129 -12.12 -1.25 -5.34
C LEU A 129 -12.69 0.05 -4.79
N LEU A 130 -11.92 0.78 -3.98
CA LEU A 130 -12.35 2.10 -3.47
C LEU A 130 -12.51 3.10 -4.61
N ASP A 131 -11.58 3.12 -5.55
CA ASP A 131 -11.63 4.01 -6.71
C ASP A 131 -12.83 3.69 -7.61
N GLU A 132 -13.11 2.40 -7.85
CA GLU A 132 -14.29 1.95 -8.59
C GLU A 132 -15.59 2.36 -7.89
N ASN A 133 -15.69 2.12 -6.58
CA ASN A 133 -16.88 2.47 -5.81
C ASN A 133 -17.13 4.00 -5.86
N GLN A 134 -16.08 4.81 -5.74
CA GLN A 134 -16.19 6.26 -5.87
C GLN A 134 -16.64 6.68 -7.28
N ALA A 135 -16.12 6.03 -8.33
CA ALA A 135 -16.55 6.31 -9.69
C ALA A 135 -18.04 5.98 -9.90
N LEU A 136 -18.51 4.85 -9.36
CA LEU A 136 -19.92 4.45 -9.39
C LEU A 136 -20.81 5.44 -8.64
N ILE A 137 -20.43 5.86 -7.43
CA ILE A 137 -21.18 6.87 -6.66
C ILE A 137 -21.28 8.19 -7.43
N LYS A 138 -20.18 8.65 -8.05
CA LYS A 138 -20.20 9.87 -8.88
C LYS A 138 -21.11 9.72 -10.09
N GLY A 139 -21.07 8.57 -10.77
CA GLY A 139 -21.94 8.27 -11.92
C GLY A 139 -23.42 8.22 -11.53
N GLN A 140 -23.76 7.56 -10.41
CA GLN A 140 -25.12 7.52 -9.88
C GLN A 140 -25.62 8.91 -9.47
N ARG A 141 -24.80 9.69 -8.76
CA ARG A 141 -25.15 11.09 -8.41
C ARG A 141 -25.37 11.96 -9.63
N ALA A 142 -24.62 11.75 -10.72
CA ALA A 142 -24.82 12.49 -11.97
C ALA A 142 -26.14 12.12 -12.66
N ARG A 143 -26.54 10.85 -12.63
CA ARG A 143 -27.83 10.37 -13.19
C ARG A 143 -29.03 10.72 -12.31
N GLY A 144 -28.88 10.67 -10.99
CA GLY A 144 -29.92 10.96 -10.01
C GLY A 144 -30.06 12.44 -9.63
N LYS A 145 -29.51 13.37 -10.41
CA LYS A 145 -29.72 14.80 -10.15
C LYS A 145 -31.19 15.14 -10.33
N LEU A 146 -31.74 15.93 -9.40
CA LEU A 146 -33.09 16.50 -9.51
C LEU A 146 -33.29 17.26 -10.83
N SER A 147 -32.22 17.85 -11.38
CA SER A 147 -32.23 18.51 -12.70
C SER A 147 -32.60 17.60 -13.87
N ASN A 148 -32.53 16.27 -13.72
CA ASN A 148 -32.91 15.31 -14.75
C ASN A 148 -34.40 14.94 -14.68
N ILE A 149 -35.13 15.37 -13.65
CA ILE A 149 -36.57 15.15 -13.48
C ILE A 149 -37.31 16.40 -13.96
N ILE A 150 -38.21 16.24 -14.93
CA ILE A 150 -39.03 17.34 -15.43
C ILE A 150 -40.24 17.50 -14.50
N GLY A 151 -40.32 18.63 -13.78
CA GLY A 151 -41.45 18.93 -12.90
C GLY A 151 -41.55 20.42 -12.58
N GLN A 152 -42.44 21.15 -13.25
CA GLN A 152 -42.62 22.60 -13.05
C GLN A 152 -43.85 22.97 -12.21
N SER A 153 -44.71 22.00 -11.88
CA SER A 153 -45.89 22.26 -11.06
C SER A 153 -45.52 22.54 -9.60
N GLU A 154 -46.33 23.34 -8.90
CA GLU A 154 -46.11 23.65 -7.48
C GLU A 154 -46.02 22.38 -6.62
N ARG A 155 -46.80 21.34 -6.94
CA ARG A 155 -46.77 20.05 -6.24
C ARG A 155 -45.43 19.34 -6.42
N MET A 156 -44.85 19.35 -7.62
CA MET A 156 -43.54 18.75 -7.87
C MET A 156 -42.40 19.56 -7.24
N GLN A 157 -42.50 20.89 -7.24
CA GLN A 157 -41.53 21.74 -6.56
C GLN A 157 -41.51 21.47 -5.04
N ALA A 158 -42.67 21.24 -4.43
CA ALA A 158 -42.76 20.82 -3.03
C ALA A 158 -42.11 19.45 -2.78
N VAL A 159 -42.22 18.50 -3.73
CA VAL A 159 -41.53 17.21 -3.65
C VAL A 159 -40.01 17.39 -3.74
N PHE A 160 -39.49 18.22 -4.65
CA PHE A 160 -38.06 18.50 -4.73
C PHE A 160 -37.50 19.12 -3.45
N GLN A 161 -38.22 20.09 -2.87
CA GLN A 161 -37.82 20.71 -1.62
C GLN A 161 -37.83 19.72 -0.44
N MET A 162 -38.80 18.79 -0.42
CA MET A 162 -38.82 17.70 0.55
C MET A 162 -37.61 16.78 0.36
N ILE A 163 -37.30 16.37 -0.87
CA ILE A 163 -36.12 15.52 -1.17
C ILE A 163 -34.83 16.19 -0.67
N GLU A 164 -34.63 17.48 -0.94
CA GLU A 164 -33.45 18.22 -0.45
C GLU A 164 -33.38 18.24 1.08
N THR A 165 -34.51 18.46 1.74
CA THR A 165 -34.59 18.49 3.21
C THR A 165 -34.30 17.12 3.84
N VAL A 166 -34.87 16.04 3.29
CA VAL A 166 -34.68 14.70 3.88
C VAL A 166 -33.34 14.07 3.49
N ALA A 167 -32.72 14.50 2.38
CA ALA A 167 -31.41 13.99 1.95
C ALA A 167 -30.27 14.27 2.95
N GLU A 168 -30.43 15.27 3.82
CA GLU A 168 -29.45 15.63 4.86
C GLU A 168 -29.53 14.73 6.10
N VAL A 169 -30.57 13.92 6.25
CA VAL A 169 -30.81 13.09 7.45
C VAL A 169 -30.90 11.60 7.11
N GLN A 170 -30.38 10.75 7.98
CA GLN A 170 -30.51 9.29 7.84
C GLN A 170 -31.84 8.82 8.43
N SER A 171 -32.92 9.01 7.66
CA SER A 171 -34.27 8.55 8.02
C SER A 171 -34.89 7.73 6.89
N THR A 172 -35.80 6.82 7.23
CA THR A 172 -36.55 6.03 6.24
C THR A 172 -37.62 6.90 5.59
N VAL A 173 -37.67 6.91 4.25
CA VAL A 173 -38.68 7.64 3.46
C VAL A 173 -39.65 6.64 2.82
N LEU A 174 -40.95 6.87 2.98
CA LEU A 174 -42.00 6.14 2.28
C LEU A 174 -42.48 6.97 1.08
N ILE A 175 -42.35 6.42 -0.12
CA ILE A 175 -42.83 7.04 -1.37
C ILE A 175 -44.15 6.37 -1.76
N MET A 176 -45.18 7.17 -1.98
CA MET A 176 -46.53 6.71 -2.34
C MET A 176 -46.96 7.37 -3.66
N GLY A 177 -47.67 6.62 -4.51
CA GLY A 177 -48.19 7.12 -5.77
C GLY A 177 -48.91 6.04 -6.57
N GLU A 178 -49.73 6.46 -7.52
CA GLU A 178 -50.33 5.55 -8.50
C GLU A 178 -49.26 5.00 -9.45
N SER A 179 -49.58 3.93 -10.19
CA SER A 179 -48.64 3.33 -11.13
C SER A 179 -48.20 4.33 -12.20
N GLY A 180 -46.88 4.45 -12.43
CA GLY A 180 -46.29 5.33 -13.44
C GLY A 180 -46.11 6.81 -13.02
N THR A 181 -46.12 7.11 -11.72
CA THR A 181 -45.97 8.48 -11.19
C THR A 181 -44.53 8.89 -10.80
N GLY A 182 -43.55 8.01 -11.03
CA GLY A 182 -42.12 8.26 -10.84
C GLY A 182 -41.32 7.93 -12.10
#